data_AF-A0A919FA94-F1
#
_entry.id   AF-A0A919FA94-F1
#
_cell.length_a   1.000
_cell.length_b   1.000
_cell.length_c   1.000
_cell.angle_alpha   90.00
_cell.angle_beta   90.00
_cell.angle_gamma   90.00
#
_symmetry.space_group_name_H-M   'P 1'
#
loop_
_entity.id
_entity.type
_entity.pdbx_description
1 polymer ?
#
loop_
_entity_poly.entity_id
_entity_poly.type
_entity_poly.pdbx_seq_one_letter_code
_entity_poly.pdbx_strand_id
1 'polypeptide(L)'
;MAVWTRPGTAYLLELAGRCNDLDFAPAISITNMMGRVSARFDDVIVLGGPRGIRIPCRIQAIRPLDVKALKTSEKELREAKVEERARPQDGDGR
;
A
#
# COMPACT_ATOMS: atom_id res chain seq x y z
N MET A 1 2.50 -1.32 -4.02
CA MET A 1 2.27 -1.50 -2.57
C MET A 1 3.18 -0.54 -1.80
N ALA A 2 2.80 -0.09 -0.60
CA ALA A 2 3.66 0.75 0.23
C ALA A 2 4.25 -0.05 1.41
N VAL A 3 5.52 0.19 1.74
CA VAL A 3 6.25 -0.48 2.83
C VAL A 3 6.88 0.56 3.75
N TRP A 4 6.61 0.46 5.05
CA TRP A 4 7.20 1.31 6.08
C TRP A 4 8.34 0.58 6.76
N THR A 5 9.54 1.17 6.68
CA THR A 5 10.74 0.57 7.28
C THR A 5 11.06 1.16 8.64
N ARG A 6 10.63 2.40 8.89
CA ARG A 6 10.80 3.15 10.14
C ARG A 6 9.70 4.23 10.23
N PRO A 7 9.46 4.83 11.40
CA PRO A 7 8.59 5.99 11.52
C PRO A 7 9.02 7.10 10.55
N GLY A 8 8.11 7.55 9.70
CA GLY A 8 8.40 8.62 8.74
C GLY A 8 9.18 8.20 7.49
N THR A 9 9.44 6.91 7.28
CA THR A 9 10.12 6.42 6.08
C THR A 9 9.32 5.29 5.44
N ALA A 10 8.78 5.57 4.26
CA ALA A 10 8.05 4.60 3.47
C ALA A 10 8.52 4.59 2.02
N TYR A 11 8.32 3.45 1.37
CA TYR A 11 8.67 3.23 -0.02
C TYR A 11 7.48 2.62 -0.76
N LEU A 12 7.24 3.10 -1.98
CA LEU A 12 6.36 2.49 -2.95
C LEU A 12 7.16 1.42 -3.70
N LEU A 13 6.73 0.16 -3.54
CA LEU A 13 7.18 -0.95 -4.34
C LEU A 13 6.25 -1.11 -5.55
N GLU A 14 6.82 -0.98 -6.73
CA GLU A 14 6.21 -1.38 -7.99
C GLU A 14 6.62 -2.79 -8.33
N LEU A 15 5.65 -3.62 -8.71
CA LEU A 15 5.88 -5.01 -9.05
C LEU A 15 5.80 -5.18 -10.57
N ALA A 16 6.58 -6.12 -11.08
CA ALA A 16 6.53 -6.52 -12.48
C ALA A 16 5.23 -7.31 -12.71
N GLY A 17 4.18 -6.58 -13.12
CA GLY A 17 2.85 -7.13 -13.35
C GLY A 17 2.00 -7.23 -12.07
N ARG A 18 0.85 -7.89 -12.20
CA ARG A 18 -0.06 -8.11 -11.08
C ARG A 18 0.47 -9.25 -10.21
N CYS A 19 0.47 -9.04 -8.91
CA CYS A 19 0.79 -10.08 -7.95
C CYS A 19 -0.51 -10.75 -7.49
N ASN A 20 -0.65 -12.04 -7.74
CA ASN A 20 -1.86 -12.77 -7.40
C ASN A 20 -2.11 -12.72 -5.89
N ASP A 21 -3.37 -12.56 -5.51
CA ASP A 21 -3.84 -12.57 -4.14
C ASP A 21 -3.30 -11.44 -3.22
N LEU A 22 -2.52 -10.49 -3.76
CA LEU A 22 -1.87 -9.44 -2.96
C LEU A 22 -2.87 -8.52 -2.25
N ASP A 23 -4.03 -8.26 -2.87
CA ASP A 23 -5.04 -7.33 -2.34
C ASP A 23 -5.76 -7.87 -1.09
N PHE A 24 -5.74 -9.19 -0.87
CA PHE A 24 -6.39 -9.87 0.24
C PHE A 24 -5.44 -10.77 1.04
N ALA A 25 -4.14 -10.67 0.75
CA ALA A 25 -3.10 -11.41 1.45
C ALA A 25 -3.04 -10.98 2.92
N PRO A 26 -3.17 -11.92 3.88
CA PRO A 26 -3.01 -11.58 5.29
C PRO A 26 -1.55 -11.21 5.64
N ALA A 27 -0.60 -11.73 4.88
CA ALA A 27 0.82 -11.45 5.06
C ALA A 27 1.59 -11.56 3.75
N ILE A 28 2.75 -10.89 3.71
CA ILE A 28 3.71 -10.97 2.62
C ILE A 28 5.11 -11.21 3.18
N SER A 29 5.98 -11.80 2.37
CA SER A 29 7.43 -11.83 2.59
C SER A 29 8.12 -11.05 1.47
N ILE A 30 9.20 -10.34 1.80
CA ILE A 30 10.04 -9.62 0.84
C ILE A 30 11.42 -10.25 0.89
N THR A 31 11.91 -10.75 -0.25
CA THR A 31 13.28 -11.26 -0.30
C THR A 31 14.27 -10.12 -0.13
N ASN A 32 15.45 -10.45 0.38
CA ASN A 32 16.52 -9.49 0.51
C ASN A 32 17.87 -10.17 0.33
N MET A 33 18.87 -9.36 0.03
CA MET A 33 20.26 -9.77 0.07
C MET A 33 20.97 -8.98 1.15
N MET A 34 21.49 -9.68 2.18
CA MET A 34 22.24 -9.07 3.28
C MET A 34 21.50 -7.91 3.98
N GLY A 35 20.18 -8.04 4.19
CA GLY A 35 19.39 -6.98 4.82
C GLY A 35 18.95 -5.85 3.88
N ARG A 36 19.36 -5.88 2.60
CA ARG A 36 19.01 -4.86 1.60
C ARG A 36 18.06 -5.42 0.55
N VAL A 37 17.01 -4.66 0.27
CA VAL A 37 16.05 -4.92 -0.81
C VAL A 37 16.43 -4.05 -2.00
N SER A 38 16.52 -4.66 -3.18
CA SER A 38 16.95 -4.03 -4.43
C SER A 38 15.94 -4.26 -5.54
N ALA A 39 15.59 -3.19 -6.26
CA ALA A 39 14.74 -3.27 -7.44
C ALA A 39 15.37 -4.23 -8.47
N ARG A 40 14.52 -4.98 -9.17
CA ARG A 40 14.83 -5.94 -10.23
C ARG A 40 15.61 -7.17 -9.79
N PHE A 41 15.93 -7.32 -8.50
CA PHE A 41 16.58 -8.50 -7.95
C PHE A 41 15.71 -9.21 -6.92
N ASP A 42 15.05 -8.44 -6.06
CA ASP A 42 14.20 -8.98 -5.01
C ASP A 42 12.74 -9.14 -5.44
N ASP A 43 12.05 -10.06 -4.77
CA ASP A 43 10.69 -10.46 -5.04
C ASP A 43 9.81 -10.26 -3.79
N VAL A 44 8.52 -10.04 -4.03
CA VAL A 44 7.47 -10.12 -3.02
C VAL A 44 6.76 -11.46 -3.14
N ILE A 45 6.58 -12.13 -2.01
CA ILE A 45 5.92 -13.43 -1.91
C ILE A 45 4.67 -13.27 -1.06
N VAL A 46 3.52 -13.55 -1.65
CA VAL A 46 2.24 -13.55 -0.93
C VAL A 46 2.11 -14.80 -0.05
N LEU A 47 1.75 -14.63 1.21
CA LEU A 47 1.60 -15.71 2.18
C LEU A 47 0.11 -15.91 2.50
N GLY A 48 -0.35 -17.18 2.47
CA GLY A 48 -1.72 -17.53 2.88
C GLY A 48 -2.79 -17.43 1.80
N GLY A 49 -2.41 -17.36 0.52
CA GLY A 49 -3.38 -17.35 -0.59
C GLY A 49 -4.20 -18.66 -0.71
N PRO A 50 -5.44 -18.61 -1.25
CA PRO A 50 -6.38 -19.73 -1.27
C PRO A 50 -5.87 -21.01 -1.95
N ARG A 51 -4.87 -20.88 -2.84
CA ARG A 51 -4.38 -22.00 -3.66
C ARG A 51 -3.06 -22.59 -3.16
N GLY A 52 -2.49 -22.10 -2.05
CA GLY A 52 -1.22 -22.58 -1.49
C GLY A 52 0.03 -22.34 -2.36
N ILE A 53 -0.15 -21.95 -3.63
CA ILE A 53 0.90 -21.63 -4.58
C ILE A 53 1.49 -20.26 -4.25
N ARG A 54 2.80 -20.20 -4.02
CA ARG A 54 3.55 -18.97 -3.73
C ARG A 54 4.36 -18.58 -4.96
N ILE A 55 3.80 -17.72 -5.81
CA ILE A 55 4.51 -17.18 -6.97
C ILE A 55 5.22 -15.88 -6.56
N PRO A 56 6.55 -15.79 -6.71
CA PRO A 56 7.28 -14.55 -6.44
C PRO A 56 6.92 -13.47 -7.46
N CYS A 57 6.73 -12.25 -6.98
CA CYS A 57 6.41 -11.06 -7.76
C CYS A 57 7.62 -10.11 -7.74
N ARG A 58 8.34 -10.02 -8.87
CA ARG A 58 9.55 -9.22 -9.00
C ARG A 58 9.29 -7.75 -8.71
N ILE A 59 10.12 -7.14 -7.86
CA ILE A 59 10.09 -5.70 -7.64
C ILE A 59 10.70 -5.03 -8.87
N GLN A 60 9.95 -4.16 -9.55
CA GLN A 60 10.40 -3.41 -10.71
C GLN A 60 11.11 -2.10 -10.32
N ALA A 61 10.53 -1.38 -9.36
CA ALA A 61 11.06 -0.10 -8.88
C ALA A 61 10.73 0.10 -7.40
N ILE A 62 11.57 0.90 -6.73
CA ILE A 62 11.42 1.30 -5.34
C ILE A 62 11.48 2.83 -5.30
N ARG A 63 10.37 3.48 -4.96
CA ARG A 63 10.30 4.94 -4.89
C ARG A 63 10.09 5.40 -3.45
N PRO A 64 10.84 6.39 -2.93
CA PRO A 64 10.55 6.95 -1.62
C PRO A 64 9.19 7.65 -1.64
N LEU A 65 8.44 7.52 -0.56
CA LEU A 65 7.16 8.19 -0.37
C LEU A 65 7.32 9.40 0.54
N ASP A 66 6.72 10.53 0.14
CA ASP A 66 6.54 11.67 1.03
C ASP A 66 5.37 11.41 1.99
N VAL A 67 5.69 10.69 3.07
CA VAL A 67 4.75 10.37 4.14
C VAL A 67 4.17 11.60 4.84
N LYS A 68 4.83 12.77 4.80
CA LYS A 68 4.31 13.98 5.43
C LYS A 68 3.19 14.55 4.57
N ALA A 69 3.45 14.71 3.28
CA ALA A 69 2.44 15.12 2.32
C ALA A 69 1.23 14.17 2.34
N LEU A 70 1.47 12.85 2.33
CA LEU A 70 0.40 11.85 2.41
C LEU A 70 -0.47 12.01 3.66
N LYS A 71 0.13 12.19 4.84
CA LYS A 71 -0.60 12.39 6.09
C LYS A 71 -1.42 13.68 6.11
N THR A 72 -0.89 14.77 5.56
CA THR A 72 -1.61 16.04 5.46
C THR A 72 -2.86 15.88 4.59
N SER A 73 -2.70 15.29 3.40
CA SER A 73 -3.82 15.06 2.49
C SER A 73 -4.86 14.08 3.05
N GLU A 74 -4.44 13.02 3.76
CA GLU A 74 -5.38 12.13 4.46
C GLU A 74 -6.18 12.85 5.55
N LYS A 75 -5.56 13.79 6.26
CA LYS A 75 -6.22 14.59 7.29
C LYS A 75 -7.25 15.53 6.67
N GLU A 76 -6.89 16.27 5.64
CA GLU A 76 -7.79 17.18 4.91
C GLU A 76 -9.00 16.44 4.33
N LEU A 77 -8.77 15.28 3.69
CA LEU A 77 -9.85 14.45 3.17
C LEU A 77 -10.76 13.90 4.28
N ARG A 78 -10.22 13.60 5.45
CA ARG A 78 -11.00 13.15 6.60
C ARG A 78 -11.86 14.28 7.16
N GLU A 79 -11.31 15.47 7.28
CA GLU A 79 -12.03 16.66 7.75
C GLU A 79 -13.17 17.03 6.79
N ALA A 80 -12.91 17.04 5.48
CA ALA A 80 -13.93 17.28 4.46
C ALA A 80 -15.08 16.25 4.51
N LYS A 81 -14.76 14.96 4.65
CA LYS A 81 -15.78 13.89 4.79
C LYS A 81 -16.63 14.04 6.06
N VAL A 82 -16.04 14.52 7.15
CA VAL A 82 -16.76 14.77 8.40
C VAL A 82 -17.71 15.95 8.23
N GLU A 83 -17.28 17.01 7.56
CA GLU A 83 -18.10 18.20 7.30
C GLU A 83 -19.25 17.93 6.33
N GLU A 84 -19.03 17.15 5.26
CA GLU A 84 -20.10 16.68 4.37
C GLU A 84 -21.15 15.83 5.11
N ARG A 85 -20.71 14.96 6.05
CA ARG A 85 -21.61 14.15 6.86
C ARG A 85 -22.36 14.96 7.93
N ALA A 86 -21.77 16.05 8.39
CA ALA A 86 -22.36 16.95 9.39
C ALA A 86 -23.33 17.97 8.77
N ARG A 87 -23.28 18.19 7.44
CA ARG A 87 -24.31 18.96 6.73
C ARG A 87 -25.64 18.20 6.82
N PRO A 88 -26.68 18.78 7.42
CA PRO A 88 -28.00 18.17 7.39
C PRO A 88 -28.44 18.03 5.93
N GLN A 89 -29.06 16.90 5.58
CA GLN A 89 -29.81 16.75 4.33
C GLN A 89 -31.07 17.62 4.43
N ASP A 90 -30.88 18.94 4.38
CA ASP A 90 -31.97 19.91 4.31
C ASP A 90 -32.38 20.07 2.85
N GLY A 91 -33.36 19.25 2.45
CA GLY A 91 -34.25 19.58 1.34
C GLY A 91 -34.26 18.58 0.20
N ASP A 92 -35.21 17.63 0.23
CA ASP A 92 -36.18 17.49 -0.86
C ASP A 92 -37.38 16.65 -0.41
N GLY A 93 -38.59 17.07 -0.77
CA GLY A 93 -39.83 16.40 -0.43
C GLY A 93 -40.99 17.36 -0.13
N ARG A 94 -41.28 18.27 -1.06
CA ARG A 94 -42.55 19.00 -1.11
C ARG A 94 -43.63 18.15 -1.78
#